data_AF-A0A9D0C8J4-F1
#
_entry.id   AF-A0A9D0C8J4-F1
#
_cell.length_a   1.000
_cell.length_b   1.000
_cell.length_c   1.000
_cell.angle_alpha   90.00
_cell.angle_beta   90.00
_cell.angle_gamma   90.00
#
_symmetry.space_group_name_H-M   'P 1'
#
loop_
_entity.id
_entity.type
_entity.pdbx_description
1 polymer ?
#
loop_
_entity_poly.entity_id
_entity_poly.type
_entity_poly.pdbx_seq_one_letter_code
_entity_poly.pdbx_strand_id
1 'polypeptide(L)' 'AIKYLRYKFDFPARHVMVAGDSGNDEDMLAGQARGLVVGNYSPELEHLRHRANVYFSSKPYAAGIMDGLVYYGFV' A
#
# COMPACT_ATOMS: atom_id res chain seq x y z
N ALA A 1 -11.36 7.93 2.39
CA ALA A 1 -12.10 6.70 2.74
C ALA A 1 -11.41 5.83 3.79
N ILE A 2 -10.13 5.45 3.61
CA ILE A 2 -9.41 4.53 4.53
C ILE A 2 -9.42 4.97 6.00
N LYS A 3 -9.22 6.27 6.26
CA LYS A 3 -9.28 6.83 7.62
C LYS A 3 -10.64 6.58 8.30
N TYR A 4 -11.74 6.70 7.56
CA TYR A 4 -13.08 6.43 8.09
C TYR A 4 -13.27 4.95 8.45
N LEU A 5 -12.86 4.03 7.57
CA LEU A 5 -12.95 2.59 7.82
C LEU A 5 -12.11 2.18 9.04
N ARG A 6 -10.90 2.73 9.17
CA ARG A 6 -10.04 2.52 10.34
C ARG A 6 -10.72 2.91 11.64
N TYR A 7 -11.35 4.09 11.71
CA TYR A 7 -12.04 4.51 12.92
C TYR A 7 -13.33 3.73 13.17
N LYS A 8 -14.09 3.41 12.11
CA LYS A 8 -15.35 2.67 12.23
C LYS A 8 -15.15 1.28 12.81
N PHE A 9 -14.05 0.61 12.46
CA PHE A 9 -13.76 -0.76 12.87
C PHE A 9 -12.60 -0.86 13.88
N ASP A 10 -12.15 0.27 14.42
CA ASP A 10 -11.03 0.37 15.36
C ASP A 10 -9.75 -0.37 14.91
N PHE A 11 -9.41 -0.25 13.61
CA PHE A 11 -8.21 -0.87 13.07
C PHE A 11 -6.98 0.06 13.19
N PRO A 12 -5.91 -0.41 13.88
CA PRO A 12 -4.61 0.25 13.85
C PRO A 12 -4.10 0.40 12.42
N ALA A 13 -3.39 1.50 12.13
CA ALA A 13 -2.85 1.74 10.77
C ALA A 13 -1.97 0.58 10.27
N ARG A 14 -1.21 -0.05 11.18
CA ARG A 14 -0.36 -1.21 10.89
C ARG A 14 -1.15 -2.47 10.51
N HIS A 15 -2.44 -2.58 10.84
CA HIS A 15 -3.28 -3.71 10.43
C HIS A 15 -4.06 -3.43 9.14
N VAL A 16 -3.76 -2.32 8.46
CA VAL A 16 -4.37 -1.99 7.17
C VAL A 16 -3.27 -1.88 6.14
N MET A 17 -3.43 -2.64 5.06
CA MET A 17 -2.61 -2.51 3.87
C MET A 17 -3.44 -1.89 2.74
N VAL A 18 -2.84 -0.95 2.00
CA VAL A 18 -3.41 -0.38 0.77
C VAL A 18 -2.50 -0.76 -0.38
N ALA A 19 -3.06 -1.36 -1.42
CA ALA A 19 -2.35 -1.65 -2.67
C ALA A 19 -2.77 -0.64 -3.74
N GLY A 20 -1.83 -0.21 -4.59
CA GLY A 20 -2.10 0.68 -5.72
C GLY A 20 -1.03 0.59 -6.80
N ASP A 21 -1.34 1.16 -7.96
CA ASP A 21 -0.48 1.12 -9.15
C ASP A 21 -0.43 2.44 -9.93
N SER A 22 -1.30 3.42 -9.64
CA SER A 22 -1.28 4.72 -10.32
C SER A 22 -1.61 5.89 -9.39
N GLY A 23 -1.53 7.12 -9.90
CA GLY A 23 -1.62 8.35 -9.13
C GLY A 23 -2.97 8.56 -8.43
N ASN A 24 -4.03 7.90 -8.87
CA ASN A 24 -5.32 7.90 -8.16
C ASN A 24 -5.25 7.19 -6.78
N ASP A 25 -4.26 6.33 -6.58
CA ASP A 25 -4.02 5.61 -5.33
C ASP A 25 -3.07 6.36 -4.39
N GLU A 26 -2.41 7.42 -4.89
CA GLU A 26 -1.34 8.12 -4.18
C GLU A 26 -1.78 8.59 -2.80
N ASP A 27 -2.94 9.23 -2.69
CA ASP A 27 -3.48 9.72 -1.41
C ASP A 27 -3.64 8.60 -0.37
N MET A 28 -3.97 7.39 -0.82
CA MET A 28 -4.14 6.23 0.06
C MET A 28 -2.78 5.62 0.44
N LEU A 29 -1.86 5.52 -0.52
CA LEU A 29 -0.50 5.00 -0.34
C LEU A 29 0.37 5.92 0.53
N ALA A 30 0.21 7.23 0.36
CA ALA A 30 0.85 8.28 1.15
C ALA A 30 0.26 8.43 2.57
N GLY A 31 -0.80 7.69 2.88
CA GLY A 31 -1.43 7.69 4.20
C GLY A 31 -0.56 7.04 5.28
N GLN A 32 -1.14 6.89 6.48
CA GLN A 32 -0.48 6.23 7.62
C GLN A 32 -0.52 4.68 7.57
N ALA A 33 -1.34 4.13 6.67
CA ALA A 33 -1.46 2.68 6.51
C ALA A 33 -0.18 2.10 5.86
N ARG A 34 -0.07 0.77 5.83
CA ARG A 34 1.01 0.10 5.10
C ARG A 34 0.70 0.16 3.60
N GLY A 35 1.49 0.92 2.85
CA GLY A 35 1.34 1.08 1.40
C GLY A 35 2.07 -0.03 0.64
N LEU A 36 1.46 -0.51 -0.44
CA LEU A 36 2.02 -1.46 -1.38
C LEU A 36 1.86 -0.88 -2.79
N VAL A 37 2.97 -0.76 -3.50
CA VAL A 37 3.00 -0.46 -4.94
C VAL A 37 3.32 -1.77 -5.67
N VAL A 38 2.41 -2.22 -6.54
CA VAL A 38 2.60 -3.46 -7.32
C VAL A 38 3.50 -3.22 -8.54
N GLY A 39 4.21 -4.24 -9.00
CA GLY A 39 5.29 -4.08 -9.99
C GLY A 39 4.88 -3.57 -11.38
N ASN A 40 3.58 -3.45 -11.66
CA ASN A 40 3.04 -2.87 -12.90
C ASN A 40 2.62 -1.39 -12.73
N TYR A 41 3.22 -0.68 -11.75
CA TYR A 41 2.86 0.70 -11.44
C TYR A 41 3.33 1.72 -12.49
N SER A 42 2.64 2.85 -12.51
CA SER A 42 2.99 4.02 -13.31
C SER A 42 4.16 4.80 -12.69
N PRO A 43 5.13 5.32 -13.46
CA PRO A 43 6.28 6.07 -12.95
C PRO A 43 5.93 7.27 -12.05
N GLU A 44 4.69 7.76 -12.13
CA GLU A 44 4.19 8.82 -11.24
C GLU A 44 4.20 8.45 -9.76
N LEU A 45 4.30 7.17 -9.38
CA LEU A 45 4.41 6.76 -7.97
C LEU A 45 5.85 6.68 -7.45
N GLU A 46 6.88 6.91 -8.28
CA GLU A 46 8.29 6.73 -7.86
C GLU A 46 8.68 7.58 -6.65
N HIS A 47 8.12 8.78 -6.48
CA HIS A 47 8.41 9.63 -5.33
C HIS A 47 7.97 9.01 -3.99
N LEU A 48 7.05 8.06 -4.00
CA LEU A 48 6.63 7.33 -2.81
C LEU A 48 7.69 6.35 -2.29
N ARG A 49 8.72 6.03 -3.09
CA ARG A 49 9.81 5.10 -2.70
C ARG A 49 10.59 5.58 -1.47
N HIS A 50 10.57 6.88 -1.18
CA HIS A 50 11.22 7.46 0.00
C HIS A 50 10.40 7.30 1.30
N ARG A 51 9.16 6.82 1.23
CA ARG A 51 8.29 6.67 2.39
C ARG A 51 8.53 5.33 3.08
N ALA A 52 8.88 5.38 4.36
CA ALA A 52 9.17 4.20 5.16
C ALA A 52 7.99 3.20 5.30
N ASN A 53 6.76 3.66 5.12
CA ASN A 53 5.56 2.84 5.22
C ASN A 53 5.07 2.33 3.85
N VAL A 54 5.82 2.52 2.77
CA VAL A 54 5.46 2.09 1.42
C VAL A 54 6.47 1.04 0.94
N TYR A 55 5.97 -0.08 0.45
CA TYR A 55 6.75 -1.16 -0.12
C TYR A 55 6.48 -1.27 -1.61
N PHE A 56 7.54 -1.35 -2.41
CA PHE A 56 7.46 -1.56 -3.86
C PHE A 56 7.75 -3.01 -4.16
N SER A 57 6.72 -3.77 -4.53
CA SER A 57 6.90 -5.15 -4.96
C SER A 57 7.45 -5.19 -6.38
N SER A 58 8.38 -6.12 -6.61
CA SER A 58 8.85 -6.45 -7.97
C SER A 58 7.84 -7.28 -8.76
N LYS A 59 6.80 -7.83 -8.11
CA LYS A 59 5.80 -8.70 -8.74
C LYS A 59 4.60 -7.88 -9.20
N PRO A 60 4.10 -8.09 -10.43
CA PRO A 60 2.94 -7.36 -10.94
C PRO A 60 1.61 -7.94 -10.40
N TYR A 61 0.57 -7.13 -10.43
CA TYR A 61 -0.83 -7.51 -10.16
C TYR A 61 -1.01 -8.26 -8.82
N ALA A 62 -1.81 -9.32 -8.81
CA ALA A 62 -2.13 -10.12 -7.62
C ALA A 62 -0.89 -10.77 -6.98
N ALA A 63 0.14 -11.08 -7.77
CA ALA A 63 1.39 -11.60 -7.22
C ALA A 63 2.10 -10.54 -6.36
N GLY A 64 2.00 -9.26 -6.72
CA GLY A 64 2.47 -8.14 -5.90
C GLY A 64 1.68 -7.98 -4.60
N ILE A 65 0.37 -8.21 -4.63
CA ILE A 65 -0.48 -8.19 -3.43
C ILE A 65 -0.03 -9.27 -2.43
N MET A 66 0.16 -10.50 -2.90
CA MET A 66 0.65 -11.60 -2.04
C MET A 66 2.03 -11.29 -1.46
N ASP A 67 2.91 -10.69 -2.25
CA ASP A 67 4.22 -10.25 -1.81
C ASP A 67 4.14 -9.22 -0.68
N GLY A 68 3.26 -8.23 -0.82
CA GLY A 68 3.03 -7.21 0.21
C GLY A 68 2.44 -7.78 1.51
N LEU A 69 1.53 -8.76 1.41
CA LEU A 69 0.98 -9.44 2.59
C LEU A 69 2.07 -10.14 3.40
N VAL A 70 2.99 -10.84 2.72
CA VAL A 70 4.14 -11.49 3.35
C VAL A 70 5.12 -10.45 3.91
N TYR A 71 5.46 -9.41 3.13
CA TYR A 71 6.38 -8.36 3.56
C TYR A 71 5.93 -7.67 4.86
N TYR A 72 4.63 -7.41 5.00
CA TYR A 72 4.06 -6.77 6.18
C TYR A 72 3.62 -7.74 7.29
N GLY A 73 3.76 -9.05 7.09
CA GLY A 73 3.46 -10.09 8.07
C GLY A 73 1.96 -10.24 8.36
N PHE A 74 1.11 -10.11 7.33
CA PHE A 74 -0.32 -10.44 7.43
C PHE A 74 -0.57 -11.95 7.28
N VAL A 75 0.33 -12.64 6.60
CA VAL A 75 0.32 -14.08 6.32
C VAL A 75 1.70 -14.68 6.52
#